data_AF-A0A060Z0U8-F1
#
_entry.id   AF-A0A060Z0U8-F1
#
_cell.length_a   1.000
_cell.length_b   1.000
_cell.length_c   1.000
_cell.angle_alpha   90.00
_cell.angle_beta   90.00
_cell.angle_gamma   90.00
#
_symmetry.space_group_name_H-M   'P 1'
#
loop_
_entity.id
_entity.type
_entity.pdbx_description
1 polymer ?
#
loop_
_entity_poly.entity_id
_entity_poly.type
_entity_poly.pdbx_seq_one_letter_code
_entity_poly.pdbx_strand_id
1 'polypeptide(L)' 'MGYIREKEHSYHDASVFYDHAWLYTNRVNPSMGFRLAFNYLKFKQYNETIEVCHKVLTEHPDYPLIQTEILERARAALRP' A
#
# COMPACT_ATOMS: atom_id res chain seq x y z
N MET A 1 10.35 25.67 3.99
CA MET A 1 9.44 25.17 2.94
C MET A 1 9.93 23.89 2.22
N GLY A 2 10.80 23.04 2.80
CA GLY A 2 11.36 21.87 2.06
C GLY A 2 10.91 20.49 2.54
N TYR A 3 10.72 20.28 3.84
CA TYR A 3 10.68 18.93 4.42
C TYR A 3 9.42 18.09 4.14
N ILE A 4 8.31 18.72 3.79
CA ILE A 4 7.04 17.99 3.53
C ILE A 4 6.99 17.51 2.07
N ARG A 5 7.46 18.33 1.13
CA ARG A 5 7.46 18.01 -0.30
C ARG A 5 8.45 16.91 -0.69
N GLU A 6 9.61 16.83 -0.02
CA GLU A 6 10.61 15.79 -0.32
C GLU A 6 10.15 14.40 0.09
N LYS A 7 9.53 14.28 1.28
CA LYS A 7 8.96 13.01 1.72
C LYS A 7 7.78 12.61 0.85
N GLU A 8 6.95 13.59 0.47
CA GLU A 8 5.87 13.35 -0.46
C GLU A 8 6.44 12.79 -1.78
N HIS A 9 7.23 13.53 -2.54
CA HIS A 9 7.72 13.03 -3.83
C HIS A 9 8.38 11.63 -3.74
N SER A 10 9.06 11.34 -2.61
CA SER A 10 9.70 10.06 -2.35
C SER A 10 8.73 8.88 -2.14
N TYR A 11 7.55 9.04 -1.52
CA TYR A 11 6.64 7.89 -1.33
C TYR A 11 5.93 7.49 -2.63
N HIS A 12 5.66 8.46 -3.52
CA HIS A 12 5.10 8.16 -4.84
C HIS A 12 6.11 7.35 -5.68
N ASP A 13 7.34 7.83 -5.83
CA ASP A 13 8.39 7.07 -6.53
C ASP A 13 8.66 5.71 -5.88
N ALA A 14 8.66 5.64 -4.54
CA ALA A 14 8.79 4.38 -3.82
C ALA A 14 7.63 3.42 -4.12
N SER A 15 6.39 3.92 -4.19
CA SER A 15 5.22 3.09 -4.50
C SER A 15 5.32 2.48 -5.90
N VAL A 16 5.78 3.25 -6.90
CA VAL A 16 6.02 2.72 -8.25
C VAL A 16 7.12 1.65 -8.24
N PHE A 17 8.22 1.89 -7.53
CA PHE A 17 9.30 0.91 -7.40
C PHE A 17 8.82 -0.39 -6.72
N TYR A 18 8.04 -0.27 -5.65
CA TYR A 18 7.47 -1.42 -4.95
C TYR A 18 6.40 -2.14 -5.78
N ASP A 19 5.61 -1.46 -6.62
CA ASP A 19 4.65 -2.10 -7.52
C ASP A 19 5.37 -2.96 -8.56
N HIS A 20 6.42 -2.42 -9.19
CA HIS A 20 7.25 -3.18 -10.10
C HIS A 20 7.91 -4.38 -9.40
N ALA A 21 8.53 -4.17 -8.24
CA ALA A 21 9.14 -5.25 -7.47
C ALA A 21 8.09 -6.33 -7.11
N TRP A 22 6.91 -5.92 -6.67
CA TRP A 22 5.83 -6.83 -6.34
C TRP A 22 5.33 -7.60 -7.56
N LEU A 23 5.20 -6.93 -8.72
CA LEU A 23 4.88 -7.53 -10.00
C LEU A 23 5.95 -8.56 -10.43
N TYR A 24 7.23 -8.26 -10.29
CA TYR A 24 8.32 -9.20 -10.57
C TYR A 24 8.28 -10.43 -9.65
N THR A 25 7.82 -10.27 -8.41
CA THR A 25 7.52 -11.39 -7.51
C THR A 25 6.16 -12.03 -7.77
N ASN A 26 5.57 -11.85 -8.96
CA ASN A 26 4.26 -12.38 -9.36
C ASN A 26 3.10 -11.96 -8.44
N ARG A 27 3.25 -10.84 -7.71
CA ARG A 27 2.33 -10.34 -6.69
C ARG A 27 2.00 -11.34 -5.58
N VAL A 28 2.84 -12.37 -5.38
CA VAL A 28 2.65 -13.38 -4.34
C VAL A 28 3.33 -13.04 -3.03
N ASN A 29 4.19 -12.02 -2.97
CA ASN A 29 4.90 -11.68 -1.74
C ASN A 29 4.04 -10.73 -0.87
N PRO A 30 3.47 -11.18 0.26
CA PRO A 30 2.59 -10.34 1.10
C PRO A 30 3.37 -9.20 1.79
N SER A 31 4.67 -9.40 2.06
CA SER A 31 5.50 -8.36 2.68
C SER A 31 5.74 -7.18 1.74
N MET A 32 5.91 -7.45 0.44
CA MET A 32 6.03 -6.39 -0.57
C MET A 32 4.69 -5.69 -0.79
N GLY A 33 3.59 -6.45 -0.88
CA GLY A 33 2.24 -5.87 -0.97
C GLY A 33 1.89 -4.98 0.22
N PHE A 34 2.29 -5.37 1.44
CA PHE A 34 2.12 -4.53 2.64
C PHE A 34 2.87 -3.21 2.53
N ARG A 35 4.15 -3.23 2.13
CA ARG A 35 4.95 -2.01 1.95
C ARG A 35 4.37 -1.11 0.86
N LEU A 36 3.93 -1.69 -0.26
CA LEU A 36 3.28 -0.97 -1.35
C LEU A 36 2.01 -0.27 -0.86
N ALA A 37 1.10 -1.01 -0.22
CA ALA A 37 -0.16 -0.48 0.30
C ALA A 37 0.06 0.61 1.37
N PHE A 38 1.09 0.45 2.21
CA PHE A 38 1.47 1.48 3.18
C PHE A 38 1.94 2.78 2.52
N ASN A 39 2.72 2.71 1.43
CA ASN A 39 3.14 3.90 0.70
C ASN A 39 1.95 4.59 0.02
N TYR A 40 1.04 3.83 -0.61
CA TYR A 40 -0.19 4.37 -1.18
C TYR A 40 -1.08 5.06 -0.14
N LEU A 41 -1.19 4.47 1.06
CA LEU A 41 -1.92 5.08 2.17
C LEU A 41 -1.32 6.45 2.56
N LYS A 42 0.01 6.59 2.58
CA LYS A 42 0.69 7.86 2.91
C LYS A 42 0.42 8.96 1.89
N PHE A 43 0.18 8.60 0.64
CA PHE A 43 -0.16 9.52 -0.44
C PHE A 43 -1.64 9.77 -0.65
N LYS A 44 -2.48 9.25 0.25
CA LYS A 44 -3.94 9.33 0.15
C LYS A 44 -4.53 8.59 -1.07
N GLN A 45 -3.78 7.65 -1.64
CA GLN A 45 -4.25 6.75 -2.69
C GLN A 45 -4.98 5.56 -2.06
N TYR A 46 -6.16 5.84 -1.49
CA TYR A 46 -6.94 4.84 -0.74
C TYR A 46 -7.52 3.74 -1.65
N ASN A 47 -7.84 4.05 -2.91
CA ASN A 47 -8.36 3.07 -3.87
C ASN A 47 -7.30 2.01 -4.17
N GLU A 48 -6.11 2.42 -4.62
CA GLU A 48 -5.00 1.50 -4.91
C GLU A 48 -4.58 0.72 -3.66
N THR A 49 -4.57 1.38 -2.50
CA THR A 49 -4.30 0.73 -1.21
C THR A 49 -5.25 -0.45 -0.96
N ILE A 50 -6.55 -0.23 -1.15
CA ILE A 50 -7.59 -1.26 -0.93
C ILE A 50 -7.44 -2.42 -1.92
N GLU A 51 -7.18 -2.13 -3.20
CA GLU A 51 -6.96 -3.16 -4.21
C GLU A 51 -5.76 -4.07 -3.87
N VAL A 52 -4.64 -3.47 -3.46
CA VAL A 52 -3.43 -4.21 -3.04
C VAL A 52 -3.75 -5.08 -1.82
N CYS A 53 -4.46 -4.53 -0.82
CA CYS A 53 -4.86 -5.29 0.36
C CYS A 53 -5.72 -6.50 0.01
N HIS A 54 -6.72 -6.32 -0.85
CA HIS A 54 -7.56 -7.43 -1.30
C HIS A 54 -6.75 -8.49 -2.05
N LYS A 55 -5.84 -8.08 -2.93
CA LYS A 55 -5.03 -9.02 -3.70
C LYS A 55 -4.07 -9.81 -2.81
N VAL A 56 -3.45 -9.16 -1.81
CA VAL A 56 -2.63 -9.86 -0.81
C VAL A 56 -3.47 -10.84 0.00
N LEU A 57 -4.68 -10.46 0.44
CA LEU A 57 -5.55 -11.33 1.22
C LEU A 57 -6.12 -12.51 0.42
N THR A 58 -6.31 -12.35 -0.89
CA THR A 58 -6.71 -13.44 -1.78
C THR A 58 -5.63 -14.52 -1.88
N GLU A 59 -4.36 -14.10 -2.02
CA GLU A 59 -3.23 -15.03 -2.09
C GLU A 59 -2.81 -15.55 -0.70
N HIS A 60 -2.87 -14.70 0.31
CA HIS A 60 -2.45 -14.95 1.69
C HIS A 60 -3.53 -14.53 2.69
N PRO A 61 -4.60 -15.33 2.84
CA PRO A 61 -5.65 -15.05 3.82
C PRO A 61 -5.14 -15.07 5.26
N ASP A 62 -4.03 -15.77 5.53
CA ASP A 62 -3.32 -15.79 6.83
C ASP A 62 -2.51 -14.52 7.13
N TYR A 63 -2.66 -13.44 6.33
CA TYR A 63 -1.98 -12.17 6.55
C TYR A 63 -2.94 -11.04 6.98
N PRO A 64 -3.67 -11.17 8.11
CA PRO A 64 -4.67 -10.20 8.55
C PRO A 64 -4.08 -8.84 8.92
N LEU A 65 -2.75 -8.76 9.15
CA LEU A 65 -2.06 -7.53 9.48
C LEU A 65 -2.29 -6.43 8.42
N ILE A 66 -2.30 -6.79 7.13
CA ILE A 66 -2.55 -5.80 6.06
C ILE A 66 -3.99 -5.27 6.12
N GLN A 67 -4.93 -6.10 6.59
CA GLN A 67 -6.32 -5.69 6.74
C GLN A 67 -6.46 -4.67 7.87
N THR A 68 -5.94 -4.98 9.06
CA THR A 68 -6.11 -4.11 10.24
C THR A 68 -5.25 -2.86 10.18
N GLU A 69 -3.99 -2.97 9.73
CA GLU A 69 -3.10 -1.81 9.71
C GLU A 69 -3.29 -0.90 8.49
N ILE A 70 -3.72 -1.45 7.35
CA ILE A 70 -3.80 -0.70 6.11
C ILE A 70 -5.25 -0.52 5.64
N LEU A 71 -6.00 -1.61 5.43
CA LEU A 71 -7.35 -1.55 4.87
C LEU A 71 -8.31 -0.76 5.78
N GLU A 72 -8.28 -0.97 7.10
CA GLU A 72 -9.12 -0.21 8.03
C GLU A 72 -8.79 1.28 8.02
N ARG A 73 -7.50 1.65 7.97
CA ARG A 73 -7.07 3.05 7.91
C ARG A 73 -7.47 3.72 6.59
N ALA A 74 -7.31 3.01 5.47
CA ALA A 74 -7.75 3.50 4.16
C ALA A 74 -9.27 3.71 4.12
N ARG A 75 -10.04 2.77 4.67
CA ARG A 75 -11.51 2.87 4.77
C ARG A 75 -11.95 4.00 5.70
N ALA A 76 -11.29 4.17 6.84
CA ALA A 76 -11.57 5.26 7.77
C ALA A 76 -11.31 6.62 7.12
N ALA A 77 -10.25 6.74 6.31
CA ALA A 77 -9.93 7.98 5.59
C ALA A 77 -10.84 8.26 4.39
N LEU A 78 -11.49 7.23 3.83
CA LEU A 78 -12.54 7.36 2.79
C LEU A 78 -13.92 7.69 3.37
N ARG A 79 -14.15 7.44 4.66
CA ARG A 79 -15.41 7.82 5.32
C ARG A 79 -15.39 9.34 5.61
N PRO A 80 -16.40 10.10 5.13
CA PRO A 80 -16.50 11.54 5.32
C PRO A 80 -16.81 11.95 6.77
#